data_AF-A0A7S2QSS5-F1
#
_entry.id   AF-A0A7S2QSS5-F1
#
_cell.length_a   1.000
_cell.length_b   1.000
_cell.length_c   1.000
_cell.angle_alpha   90.00
_cell.angle_beta   90.00
_cell.angle_gamma   90.00
#
_symmetry.space_group_name_H-M   'P 1'
#
loop_
_entity.id
_entity.type
_entity.pdbx_description
1 polymer ?
#
loop_
_entity_poly.entity_id
_entity_poly.type
_entity_poly.pdbx_seq_one_letter_code
_entity_poly.pdbx_strand_id
1 'polypeptide(L)'
;NKATLETVPSRMGLPEDSPRVRGTSPMRVAIREDKSQDNRNTRSESNFDFAVKRCYVPCMKVRQKGIFTVSLVVALGLLAYGAVNVGFASQLTTPSEPMQWFPEDHMFVKAPRSLEKDFLAGSLDEYEVVKIPFGIKGIRRPNFNLYKPG
;
A
#
# COMPACT_ATOMS: atom_id res chain seq x y z
N ASN A 1 -18.84 -24.30 -57.68
CA ASN A 1 -17.49 -24.88 -57.89
C ASN A 1 -16.51 -24.26 -56.92
N LYS A 2 -15.93 -25.11 -56.04
CA LYS A 2 -14.78 -24.86 -55.14
C LYS A 2 -15.10 -23.95 -53.92
N ALA A 3 -14.60 -24.18 -52.71
CA ALA A 3 -13.54 -25.08 -52.27
C ALA A 3 -13.78 -25.61 -50.84
N THR A 4 -13.23 -26.79 -50.65
CA THR A 4 -13.20 -27.68 -49.50
C THR A 4 -12.48 -27.08 -48.29
N LEU A 5 -12.97 -27.42 -47.10
CA LEU A 5 -12.27 -27.32 -45.81
C LEU A 5 -11.00 -28.18 -45.81
N GLU A 6 -9.85 -27.62 -45.43
CA GLU A 6 -8.72 -28.40 -44.96
C GLU A 6 -8.24 -27.89 -43.60
N THR A 7 -8.43 -28.77 -42.61
CA THR A 7 -7.84 -28.74 -41.27
C THR A 7 -6.36 -29.05 -41.33
N VAL A 8 -5.52 -28.16 -40.79
CA VAL A 8 -4.09 -28.40 -40.56
C VAL A 8 -3.82 -28.51 -39.06
N PRO A 9 -3.32 -29.64 -38.53
CA PRO A 9 -2.82 -29.73 -37.17
C PRO A 9 -1.32 -29.44 -37.15
N SER A 10 -0.91 -28.30 -36.60
CA SER A 10 0.51 -28.02 -36.34
C SER A 10 0.82 -28.14 -34.85
N ARG A 11 1.29 -29.34 -34.51
CA ARG A 11 1.87 -29.72 -33.23
C ARG A 11 3.23 -29.02 -33.11
N MET A 12 3.26 -27.88 -32.41
CA MET A 12 4.50 -27.12 -32.20
C MET A 12 5.25 -27.72 -31.01
N GLY A 13 6.18 -28.64 -31.31
CA GLY A 13 7.16 -29.13 -30.34
C GLY A 13 8.17 -28.04 -30.04
N LEU A 14 8.28 -27.65 -28.77
CA LEU A 14 9.35 -26.79 -28.29
C LEU A 14 10.63 -27.62 -28.12
N PRO A 15 11.78 -27.15 -28.61
CA PRO A 15 13.07 -27.78 -28.32
C PRO A 15 13.47 -27.49 -26.86
N GLU A 16 13.56 -28.56 -26.05
CA GLU A 16 14.36 -28.57 -24.82
C GLU A 16 15.83 -28.51 -25.20
N ASP A 17 16.47 -27.35 -25.05
CA ASP A 17 17.92 -27.26 -24.89
C ASP A 17 18.25 -25.99 -24.10
N SER A 18 18.20 -26.12 -22.78
CA SER A 18 18.78 -25.12 -21.86
C SER A 18 20.11 -25.67 -21.32
N PRO A 19 21.23 -24.94 -21.51
CA PRO A 19 22.53 -25.40 -21.04
C PRO A 19 22.58 -25.43 -19.50
N ARG A 20 22.97 -26.60 -18.96
CA ARG A 20 23.33 -26.78 -17.54
C ARG A 20 24.40 -25.76 -17.13
N VAL A 21 23.98 -24.75 -16.38
CA VAL A 21 24.87 -23.83 -15.68
C VAL A 21 25.64 -24.64 -14.64
N ARG A 22 26.95 -24.74 -14.87
CA ARG A 22 27.92 -25.40 -13.99
C ARG A 22 27.96 -24.65 -12.66
N GLY A 23 27.68 -25.36 -11.57
CA GLY A 23 27.61 -24.80 -10.22
C GLY A 23 28.89 -24.08 -9.82
N THR A 24 28.80 -22.76 -9.66
CA THR A 24 29.76 -22.00 -8.88
C THR A 24 29.50 -22.32 -7.41
N SER A 25 30.47 -22.97 -6.77
CA SER A 25 30.47 -23.22 -5.33
C SER A 25 30.17 -21.92 -4.58
N PRO A 26 29.22 -21.91 -3.62
CA PRO A 26 29.04 -20.74 -2.78
C PRO A 26 30.31 -20.55 -1.94
N MET A 27 31.04 -19.48 -2.26
CA MET A 27 32.13 -18.98 -1.43
C MET A 27 31.51 -18.68 -0.07
N ARG A 28 31.79 -19.55 0.91
CA ARG A 28 31.32 -19.42 2.28
C ARG A 28 32.07 -18.26 2.91
N VAL A 29 31.57 -17.05 2.69
CA VAL A 29 32.00 -15.85 3.41
C VAL A 29 31.66 -16.13 4.87
N ALA A 30 32.67 -16.48 5.65
CA ALA A 30 32.56 -16.54 7.09
C ALA A 30 32.37 -15.10 7.57
N ILE A 31 31.11 -14.65 7.63
CA ILE A 31 30.73 -13.47 8.39
C ILE A 31 31.12 -13.80 9.83
N ARG A 32 32.25 -13.28 10.27
CA ARG A 32 32.68 -13.32 11.66
C ARG A 32 31.72 -12.40 12.40
N GLU A 33 30.62 -12.97 12.87
CA GLU A 33 29.65 -12.28 13.71
C GLU A 33 30.38 -11.75 14.94
N ASP A 34 30.51 -10.43 15.01
CA ASP A 34 31.00 -9.71 16.17
C ASP A 34 30.01 -9.93 17.33
N LYS A 35 30.23 -10.99 18.12
CA LYS A 35 29.50 -11.29 19.37
C LYS A 35 29.56 -10.18 20.43
N SER A 36 30.22 -9.05 20.13
CA SER A 36 30.33 -7.88 20.99
C SER A 36 29.11 -6.95 20.95
N GLN A 37 28.31 -6.98 19.88
CA GLN A 37 27.06 -6.19 19.83
C GLN A 37 25.92 -6.89 20.60
N ASP A 38 25.86 -8.21 20.55
CA ASP A 38 24.76 -8.97 21.15
C ASP A 38 24.73 -8.86 22.69
N ASN A 39 25.91 -8.83 23.31
CA ASN A 39 26.03 -8.72 24.77
C ASN A 39 25.74 -7.30 25.33
N ARG A 40 25.74 -6.27 24.47
CA ARG A 40 25.37 -4.90 24.86
C ARG A 40 23.85 -4.71 24.90
N ASN A 41 23.13 -5.36 23.97
CA ASN A 41 21.67 -5.28 23.93
C ASN A 41 21.03 -6.00 25.11
N THR A 42 21.50 -7.21 25.46
CA THR A 42 20.97 -7.98 26.61
C THR A 42 21.19 -7.29 27.97
N ARG A 43 22.32 -6.57 28.10
CA ARG A 43 22.63 -5.80 29.33
C ARG A 43 21.81 -4.53 29.44
N SER A 44 21.40 -3.93 28.34
CA SER A 44 20.49 -2.77 28.34
C SER A 44 19.08 -3.18 28.77
N GLU A 45 18.57 -4.29 28.23
CA GLU A 45 17.22 -4.77 28.53
C GLU A 45 17.04 -5.16 30.01
N SER A 46 18.02 -5.85 30.60
CA SER A 46 17.95 -6.27 32.01
C SER A 46 17.90 -5.10 33.01
N ASN A 47 18.59 -4.00 32.73
CA ASN A 47 18.56 -2.80 33.57
C ASN A 47 17.22 -2.06 33.46
N PHE A 48 16.66 -1.97 32.25
CA PHE A 48 15.36 -1.37 32.01
C PHE A 48 14.24 -2.16 32.70
N ASP A 49 14.25 -3.47 32.54
CA ASP A 49 13.29 -4.38 33.16
C ASP A 49 13.27 -4.26 34.68
N PHE A 50 14.46 -4.10 35.28
CA PHE A 50 14.60 -3.88 36.71
C PHE A 50 14.01 -2.53 37.15
N ALA A 51 14.32 -1.46 36.43
CA ALA A 51 13.79 -0.12 36.72
C ALA A 51 12.26 -0.05 36.60
N VAL A 52 11.69 -0.68 35.56
CA VAL A 52 10.24 -0.70 35.34
C VAL A 52 9.54 -1.51 36.44
N LYS A 53 10.01 -2.72 36.72
CA LYS A 53 9.37 -3.60 37.73
C LYS A 53 9.48 -3.02 39.14
N ARG A 54 10.60 -2.37 39.47
CA ARG A 54 10.89 -1.93 40.85
C ARG A 54 10.48 -0.50 41.15
N CYS A 55 10.48 0.40 40.17
CA CYS A 55 10.13 1.81 40.38
C CYS A 55 8.81 2.18 39.71
N TYR A 56 8.59 1.83 38.45
CA TYR A 56 7.41 2.27 37.70
C TYR A 56 6.11 1.59 38.15
N VAL A 57 6.08 0.25 38.20
CA VAL A 57 4.90 -0.52 38.61
C VAL A 57 4.38 -0.15 40.02
N PRO A 58 5.22 -0.06 41.06
CA PRO A 58 4.73 0.35 42.38
C PRO A 58 4.28 1.81 42.39
N CYS A 59 4.96 2.72 41.69
CA CYS A 59 4.58 4.14 41.63
C CYS A 59 3.21 4.35 40.96
N MET A 60 2.90 3.59 39.90
CA MET A 60 1.57 3.60 39.26
C MET A 60 0.44 3.03 40.13
N LYS A 61 0.77 2.13 41.07
CA LYS A 61 -0.20 1.49 41.97
C LYS A 61 -0.41 2.23 43.29
N VAL A 62 0.34 3.31 43.55
CA VAL A 62 0.16 4.12 44.76
C VAL A 62 -1.26 4.70 44.78
N ARG A 63 -2.03 4.30 45.78
CA ARG A 63 -3.35 4.87 46.08
C ARG A 63 -3.21 5.94 47.15
N GLN A 64 -3.70 7.14 46.87
CA GLN A 64 -3.95 8.14 47.91
C GLN A 64 -5.46 8.31 48.04
N LYS A 65 -6.00 8.09 49.26
CA LYS A 65 -7.43 8.20 49.57
C LYS A 65 -8.35 7.37 48.65
N GLY A 66 -7.89 6.17 48.23
CA GLY A 66 -8.64 5.26 47.36
C GLY A 66 -8.50 5.51 45.86
N ILE A 67 -7.85 6.60 45.45
CA ILE A 67 -7.69 7.01 44.05
C ILE A 67 -6.25 6.76 43.59
N PHE A 68 -6.08 6.28 42.36
CA PHE A 68 -4.77 6.13 41.71
C PHE A 68 -4.32 7.45 41.08
N THR A 69 -3.81 8.38 41.88
CA THR A 69 -3.51 9.76 41.46
C THR A 69 -2.55 9.82 40.27
N VAL A 70 -1.47 9.05 40.28
CA VAL A 70 -0.44 9.07 39.22
C VAL A 70 -1.03 8.57 37.89
N SER A 71 -1.74 7.44 37.93
CA SER A 71 -2.41 6.88 36.74
C SER A 71 -3.45 7.85 36.18
N LEU A 72 -4.22 8.52 37.04
CA LEU A 72 -5.22 9.50 36.65
C LEU A 72 -4.60 10.73 35.97
N VAL A 73 -3.49 11.25 36.49
CA VAL A 73 -2.76 12.37 35.88
C VAL A 73 -2.23 11.98 34.49
N VAL A 74 -1.65 10.78 34.36
CA VAL A 74 -1.16 10.28 33.07
C VAL A 74 -2.31 10.10 32.08
N ALA A 75 -3.44 9.54 32.51
CA ALA A 75 -4.63 9.37 31.67
C ALA A 75 -5.20 10.71 31.20
N LEU A 76 -5.30 11.70 32.09
CA LEU A 76 -5.75 13.05 31.74
C LEU A 76 -4.76 13.76 30.79
N GLY A 77 -3.46 13.59 31.00
CA GLY A 77 -2.43 14.13 30.12
C GLY A 77 -2.52 13.54 28.71
N LEU A 78 -2.69 12.22 28.60
CA LEU A 78 -2.90 11.55 27.32
C LEU A 78 -4.19 11.98 26.64
N LEU A 79 -5.27 12.18 27.40
CA LEU A 79 -6.55 12.62 26.86
C LEU A 79 -6.46 14.07 26.35
N ALA A 80 -5.81 14.97 27.09
CA ALA A 80 -5.56 16.33 26.65
C ALA A 80 -4.69 16.37 25.38
N TYR A 81 -3.62 15.59 25.36
CA TYR A 81 -2.76 15.47 24.19
C TYR A 81 -3.52 14.90 22.98
N GLY A 82 -4.36 13.89 23.20
CA GLY A 82 -5.24 13.33 22.16
C GLY A 82 -6.20 14.37 21.60
N ALA A 83 -6.86 15.15 22.46
CA ALA A 83 -7.77 16.22 22.03
C ALA A 83 -7.07 17.29 21.18
N VAL A 84 -5.84 17.68 21.54
CA VAL A 84 -5.02 18.59 20.75
C VAL A 84 -4.70 18.01 19.38
N ASN A 85 -4.30 16.73 19.31
CA ASN A 85 -4.03 16.07 18.03
C ASN A 85 -5.28 15.95 17.15
N VAL A 86 -6.46 15.70 17.72
CA VAL A 86 -7.73 15.71 16.97
C VAL A 86 -8.01 17.11 16.42
N GLY A 87 -7.73 18.16 17.20
CA GLY A 87 -7.86 19.55 16.75
C GLY A 87 -6.89 19.93 15.64
N PHE A 88 -5.70 19.33 15.59
CA PHE A 88 -4.79 19.47 14.44
C PHE A 88 -5.22 18.60 13.26
N ALA A 89 -5.70 17.38 13.52
CA ALA A 89 -6.18 16.47 12.49
C ALA A 89 -7.39 17.04 11.74
N SER A 90 -8.26 17.79 12.41
CA SER A 90 -9.39 18.46 11.76
C SER A 90 -8.97 19.60 10.82
N GLN A 91 -7.75 20.11 10.96
CA GLN A 91 -7.17 21.13 10.09
C GLN A 91 -6.36 20.54 8.93
N LEU A 92 -6.29 19.21 8.82
CA LEU A 92 -5.66 18.58 7.67
C LEU A 92 -6.51 18.86 6.43
N THR A 93 -5.96 19.69 5.54
CA THR A 93 -6.51 19.88 4.21
C THR A 93 -6.45 18.56 3.45
N THR A 94 -7.51 18.23 2.70
CA THR A 94 -7.47 17.12 1.74
C THR A 94 -6.29 17.36 0.80
N PRO A 95 -5.41 16.37 0.57
CA PRO A 95 -4.23 16.57 -0.25
C PRO A 95 -4.68 17.02 -1.65
N SER A 96 -4.12 18.14 -2.13
CA SER A 96 -4.35 18.64 -3.49
C SER A 96 -3.61 17.80 -4.53
N GLU A 97 -2.68 16.96 -4.10
CA GLU A 97 -1.89 16.09 -4.96
C GLU A 97 -2.31 14.63 -4.77
N PRO A 98 -2.35 13.84 -5.86
CA PRO A 98 -2.64 12.42 -5.78
C PRO A 98 -1.58 11.73 -4.91
N MET A 99 -2.01 10.80 -4.07
CA MET A 99 -1.14 10.04 -3.17
C MET A 99 0.01 9.40 -3.95
N GLN A 100 1.23 9.79 -3.65
CA GLN A 100 2.42 9.32 -4.34
C GLN A 100 2.84 7.94 -3.80
N TRP A 101 2.40 6.88 -4.48
CA TRP A 101 2.71 5.49 -4.13
C TRP A 101 4.13 5.06 -4.53
N PHE A 102 4.73 5.76 -5.48
CA PHE A 102 6.02 5.41 -6.06
C PHE A 102 7.00 6.59 -5.94
N PRO A 103 8.30 6.32 -5.77
CA PRO A 103 9.33 7.36 -5.80
C PRO A 103 9.20 8.22 -7.06
N GLU A 104 9.56 9.51 -6.97
CA GLU A 104 9.43 10.46 -8.09
C GLU A 104 10.12 9.98 -9.37
N ASP A 105 11.14 9.15 -9.22
CA ASP A 105 11.91 8.60 -10.33
C ASP A 105 11.27 7.41 -11.04
N HIS A 106 10.17 6.87 -10.50
CA HIS A 106 9.49 5.71 -11.07
C HIS A 106 8.76 6.08 -12.38
N MET A 107 8.81 5.19 -13.37
CA MET A 107 8.18 5.40 -14.68
C MET A 107 6.68 5.71 -14.59
N PHE A 108 5.98 5.12 -13.60
CA PHE A 108 4.55 5.39 -13.33
C PHE A 108 4.26 6.83 -12.91
N VAL A 109 5.23 7.57 -12.35
CA VAL A 109 5.08 8.98 -11.97
C VAL A 109 5.58 9.90 -13.09
N LYS A 110 6.66 9.50 -13.78
CA LYS A 110 7.26 10.29 -14.86
C LYS A 110 6.41 10.33 -16.14
N ALA A 111 5.78 9.22 -16.52
CA ALA A 111 4.98 9.14 -17.73
C ALA A 111 3.80 10.13 -17.73
N PRO A 112 2.90 10.16 -16.73
CA PRO A 112 1.77 11.09 -16.72
C PRO A 112 2.24 12.55 -16.60
N ARG A 113 3.28 12.85 -15.79
CA ARG A 113 3.84 14.21 -15.68
C ARG A 113 4.46 14.72 -16.99
N SER A 114 5.01 13.82 -17.81
CA SER A 114 5.56 14.21 -19.12
C SER A 114 4.43 14.43 -20.12
N LEU A 115 3.40 13.57 -20.08
CA LEU A 115 2.19 13.75 -20.90
C LEU A 115 1.44 15.05 -20.56
N GLU A 116 1.33 15.42 -19.29
CA GLU A 116 0.68 16.67 -18.85
C GLU A 116 1.49 17.93 -19.24
N LYS A 117 2.82 17.83 -19.29
CA LYS A 117 3.70 18.94 -19.71
C LYS A 117 3.70 19.12 -21.23
N ASP A 118 3.73 18.02 -21.98
CA ASP A 118 3.90 18.04 -23.43
C ASP A 118 2.57 18.18 -24.17
N PHE A 119 1.50 17.64 -23.60
CA PHE A 119 0.15 17.85 -24.07
C PHE A 119 -0.51 18.82 -23.10
N LEU A 120 -0.72 20.07 -23.54
CA LEU A 120 -1.59 21.09 -22.92
C LEU A 120 -3.06 20.63 -22.84
N ALA A 121 -3.31 19.36 -22.47
CA ALA A 121 -4.58 18.92 -21.98
C ALA A 121 -4.79 19.71 -20.69
N GLY A 122 -5.62 20.76 -20.79
CA GLY A 122 -5.91 21.63 -19.66
C GLY A 122 -6.25 20.78 -18.44
N SER A 123 -5.79 21.23 -17.28
CA SER A 123 -6.08 20.69 -15.96
C SER A 123 -7.57 20.90 -15.58
N LEU A 124 -8.47 20.63 -16.51
CA LEU A 124 -9.87 20.44 -16.23
C LEU A 124 -9.95 19.07 -15.57
N ASP A 125 -9.91 19.13 -14.25
CA ASP A 125 -10.49 18.18 -13.29
C ASP A 125 -12.01 18.02 -13.53
N GLU A 126 -12.43 17.97 -14.79
CA GLU A 126 -13.73 17.53 -15.20
C GLU A 126 -13.58 16.03 -15.34
N TYR A 127 -13.89 15.31 -14.26
CA TYR A 127 -14.28 13.92 -14.38
C TYR A 127 -15.28 13.85 -15.54
N GLU A 128 -14.83 13.36 -16.69
CA GLU A 128 -15.68 13.17 -17.84
C GLU A 128 -16.71 12.14 -17.38
N VAL A 129 -17.92 12.62 -17.06
CA VAL A 129 -18.98 11.75 -16.54
C VAL A 129 -19.31 10.80 -17.67
N VAL A 130 -18.76 9.58 -17.60
CA VAL A 130 -19.11 8.48 -18.50
C VAL A 130 -20.56 8.13 -18.24
N LYS A 131 -21.46 8.84 -18.91
CA LYS A 131 -22.89 8.52 -18.93
C LYS A 131 -23.00 7.28 -19.82
N ILE A 132 -23.21 6.12 -19.21
CA ILE A 132 -23.64 4.92 -19.91
C ILE A 132 -25.17 4.97 -19.96
N PRO A 133 -25.80 5.43 -21.06
CA PRO A 133 -27.26 5.41 -21.16
C PRO A 133 -27.72 3.96 -21.33
N PHE A 134 -28.13 3.32 -20.24
CA PHE A 134 -28.89 2.06 -20.30
C PHE A 134 -30.33 2.35 -20.73
N GLY A 135 -30.51 2.49 -22.05
CA GLY A 135 -31.82 2.53 -22.69
C GLY A 135 -32.61 3.82 -22.41
N ILE A 136 -32.86 4.59 -23.46
CA ILE A 136 -33.75 5.74 -23.36
C ILE A 136 -35.18 5.22 -23.27
N LYS A 137 -35.79 5.29 -22.08
CA LYS A 137 -37.20 4.91 -21.88
C LYS A 137 -38.09 5.99 -22.50
N GLY A 138 -38.89 5.63 -23.50
CA GLY A 138 -39.88 6.52 -24.13
C GLY A 138 -39.70 6.77 -25.63
N ILE A 139 -38.62 6.30 -26.26
CA ILE A 139 -38.49 6.40 -27.72
C ILE A 139 -39.24 5.24 -28.37
N ARG A 140 -40.47 5.49 -28.85
CA ARG A 140 -41.16 4.58 -29.77
C ARG A 140 -40.49 4.67 -31.14
N ARG A 141 -39.75 3.64 -31.54
CA ARG A 141 -39.25 3.47 -32.92
C ARG A 141 -40.15 2.48 -33.66
N PRO A 142 -41.21 2.94 -34.37
CA PRO A 142 -42.18 2.04 -34.99
C PRO A 142 -41.57 1.13 -36.08
N ASN A 143 -40.43 1.52 -36.66
CA ASN A 143 -39.78 0.80 -37.77
C ASN A 143 -38.48 0.09 -37.35
N PHE A 144 -38.27 -0.16 -36.05
CA PHE A 144 -37.04 -0.82 -35.60
C PHE A 144 -37.16 -2.33 -35.79
N ASN A 145 -36.48 -2.86 -36.81
CA ASN A 145 -36.43 -4.29 -37.07
C ASN A 145 -35.41 -4.94 -36.13
N LEU A 146 -35.89 -5.48 -35.01
CA LEU A 146 -35.05 -6.16 -34.03
C LEU A 146 -34.59 -7.51 -34.60
N TYR A 147 -33.30 -7.65 -34.88
CA TYR A 147 -32.71 -8.93 -35.28
C TYR A 147 -32.92 -9.96 -34.17
N LYS A 148 -33.64 -11.04 -34.48
CA LYS A 148 -33.78 -12.21 -33.62
C LYS A 148 -32.95 -13.34 -34.22
N PRO A 149 -31.86 -13.80 -33.58
CA PRO A 149 -31.21 -15.03 -34.00
C PRO A 149 -32.16 -16.20 -33.70
N GLY A 150 -32.52 -16.93 -34.75
CA GLY A 150 -33.22 -18.22 -34.66
C GLY A 150 -32.24 -19.37 -34.52
#